data_AF-A0A2H0QN65-F1
#
_entry.id   AF-A0A2H0QN65-F1
#
_cell.length_a   1.000
_cell.length_b   1.000
_cell.length_c   1.000
_cell.angle_alpha   90.00
_cell.angle_beta   90.00
_cell.angle_gamma   90.00
#
_symmetry.space_group_name_H-M   'P 1'
#
loop_
_entity.id
_entity.type
_entity.pdbx_description
1 polymer ?
#
loop_
_entity_poly.entity_id
_entity_poly.type
_entity_poly.pdbx_seq_one_letter_code
_entity_poly.pdbx_strand_id
1 'polypeptide(L)'
;MVNVDTLRVKKIIFNNAIQTARDHGGECLSKLNSCTAYKNKLHWRCSKGHEWQARASHVIYDGTWCPECVRLGRFDNIERMQAIAISRGGKCLTEQFVNHHSKLSWECQLGHQWEAQPSTIVHGGCWCPYCVGKNQTIDDLKDLAKSRNGKCLSSTYRGNDKKYDWECSKKHQWSAVASSIRQGNWCPKCAIEVRALKQRLETLEKAQKAAQAKDGECLSTIDEYNKGSSYIRFKCKNDHIWKAIPSSIISKKSWCPKCHISKIKKTIEEMHELAKSKGGECLSVEYISSDKSLLWRCKNGHKFKRCAKDIINNQKWCNECLFQNITISDAHNLAREKGGQCLAEVAKSTYSLLLWECSHGHQWRTTYLKAKESWCSECSEIKSKVVLKQAE
;
A
#
# COMPACT_ATOMS: atom_id res chain seq x y z
N MET A 1 -7.91 -42.92 48.24
CA MET A 1 -7.69 -41.92 49.30
C MET A 1 -8.22 -40.59 48.80
N VAL A 2 -9.35 -40.13 49.34
CA VAL A 2 -9.92 -38.83 48.97
C VAL A 2 -9.01 -37.74 49.54
N ASN A 3 -8.47 -36.90 48.67
CA ASN A 3 -7.49 -35.87 49.00
C ASN A 3 -8.05 -34.91 50.06
N VAL A 4 -7.58 -35.05 51.31
CA VAL A 4 -8.10 -34.38 52.53
C VAL A 4 -8.11 -32.85 52.38
N ASP A 5 -7.20 -32.29 51.59
CA ASP A 5 -7.12 -30.86 51.30
C ASP A 5 -8.27 -30.35 50.43
N THR A 6 -8.80 -31.18 49.52
CA THR A 6 -9.92 -30.78 48.67
C THR A 6 -11.25 -30.74 49.42
N LEU A 7 -11.44 -31.54 50.47
CA LEU A 7 -12.63 -31.50 51.32
C LEU A 7 -12.62 -30.29 52.26
N ARG A 8 -11.45 -29.91 52.76
CA ARG A 8 -11.28 -28.76 53.66
C ARG A 8 -11.60 -27.43 52.97
N VAL A 9 -11.13 -27.24 51.74
CA VAL A 9 -11.40 -26.04 50.93
C VAL A 9 -12.89 -25.95 50.53
N LYS A 10 -13.53 -27.06 50.19
CA LYS A 10 -14.98 -27.11 49.85
C LYS A 10 -15.87 -26.68 51.02
N LYS A 11 -15.53 -27.11 52.23
CA LYS A 11 -16.26 -26.74 53.46
C LYS A 11 -16.16 -25.24 53.76
N ILE A 12 -15.00 -24.63 53.52
CA ILE A 12 -14.80 -23.18 53.71
C ILE A 12 -15.65 -22.36 52.74
N ILE A 13 -15.65 -22.71 51.45
CA ILE A 13 -16.42 -21.97 50.43
C ILE A 13 -17.94 -22.08 50.70
N PHE A 14 -18.42 -23.26 51.09
CA PHE A 14 -19.84 -23.45 51.41
C PHE A 14 -20.26 -22.68 52.66
N ASN A 15 -19.42 -22.63 53.70
CA ASN A 15 -19.68 -21.83 54.89
C ASN A 15 -19.70 -20.33 54.58
N ASN A 16 -18.78 -19.84 53.74
CA ASN A 16 -18.78 -18.44 53.29
C ASN A 16 -20.04 -18.13 52.48
N ALA A 17 -20.50 -19.04 51.61
CA ALA A 17 -21.74 -18.87 50.87
C ALA A 17 -22.97 -18.75 51.80
N ILE A 18 -23.07 -19.57 52.84
CA ILE A 18 -24.15 -19.48 53.83
C ILE A 18 -24.08 -18.15 54.58
N GLN A 19 -22.88 -17.73 54.99
CA GLN A 19 -22.72 -16.48 55.72
C GLN A 19 -23.08 -15.26 54.85
N THR A 20 -22.57 -15.18 53.62
CA THR A 20 -22.93 -14.11 52.68
C THR A 20 -24.43 -14.05 52.40
N ALA A 21 -25.11 -15.20 52.36
CA ALA A 21 -26.56 -15.23 52.19
C ALA A 21 -27.29 -14.58 53.37
N ARG A 22 -26.87 -14.91 54.59
CA ARG A 22 -27.43 -14.30 55.81
C ARG A 22 -27.15 -12.81 55.90
N ASP A 23 -25.95 -12.38 55.53
CA ASP A 23 -25.56 -10.96 55.54
C ASP A 23 -26.46 -10.13 54.61
N HIS A 24 -26.95 -10.72 53.51
CA HIS A 24 -27.90 -10.09 52.58
C HIS A 24 -29.38 -10.38 52.91
N GLY A 25 -29.66 -10.87 54.11
CA GLY A 25 -31.02 -11.18 54.59
C GLY A 25 -31.72 -12.31 53.82
N GLY A 26 -30.97 -13.25 53.26
CA GLY A 26 -31.50 -14.40 52.54
C GLY A 26 -30.84 -15.73 52.93
N GLU A 27 -31.08 -16.75 52.13
CA GLU A 27 -30.73 -18.15 52.45
C GLU A 27 -30.05 -18.85 51.29
N CYS A 28 -29.08 -19.71 51.59
CA CYS A 28 -28.53 -20.68 50.63
C CYS A 28 -29.26 -22.01 50.81
N LEU A 29 -29.97 -22.47 49.77
CA LEU A 29 -30.81 -23.67 49.80
C LEU A 29 -30.07 -24.95 49.38
N SER A 30 -28.82 -24.83 48.92
CA SER A 30 -28.00 -25.96 48.47
C SER A 30 -27.37 -26.74 49.63
N LYS A 31 -27.10 -28.04 49.41
CA LYS A 31 -26.43 -28.92 50.39
C LYS A 31 -24.91 -28.92 50.18
N LEU A 32 -24.14 -29.25 51.22
CA LEU A 32 -22.67 -29.29 51.19
C LEU A 32 -22.09 -30.14 50.03
N ASN A 33 -22.76 -31.23 49.66
CA ASN A 33 -22.35 -32.11 48.55
C ASN A 33 -22.51 -31.48 47.15
N SER A 34 -23.22 -30.35 47.04
CA SER A 34 -23.37 -29.61 45.79
C SER A 34 -22.13 -28.76 45.45
N CYS A 35 -21.24 -28.51 46.44
CA CYS A 35 -19.98 -27.77 46.32
C CYS A 35 -18.79 -28.64 45.83
N THR A 36 -19.01 -29.58 44.92
CA THR A 36 -17.95 -30.53 44.50
C THR A 36 -16.95 -29.97 43.50
N ALA A 37 -17.26 -28.88 42.80
CA ALA A 37 -16.36 -28.22 41.86
C ALA A 37 -16.58 -26.70 41.84
N TYR A 38 -15.53 -25.93 41.61
CA TYR A 38 -15.49 -24.46 41.43
C TYR A 38 -16.43 -23.93 40.31
N LYS A 39 -17.19 -24.81 39.65
CA LYS A 39 -18.09 -24.54 38.52
C LYS A 39 -19.58 -24.71 38.83
N ASN A 40 -19.97 -25.34 39.93
CA ASN A 40 -21.38 -25.64 40.24
C ASN A 40 -22.13 -24.42 40.77
N LYS A 41 -23.38 -24.25 40.32
CA LYS A 41 -24.29 -23.20 40.79
C LYS A 41 -24.95 -23.66 42.09
N LEU A 42 -24.94 -22.81 43.11
CA LEU A 42 -25.74 -22.97 44.32
C LEU A 42 -27.10 -22.31 44.14
N HIS A 43 -28.07 -22.78 44.89
CA HIS A 43 -29.41 -22.22 45.03
C HIS A 43 -29.47 -21.21 46.17
N TRP A 44 -30.03 -20.05 45.88
CA TRP A 44 -30.12 -18.91 46.78
C TRP A 44 -31.55 -18.40 46.82
N ARG A 45 -31.96 -17.83 47.95
CA ARG A 45 -33.24 -17.15 48.16
C ARG A 45 -33.01 -15.80 48.84
N CYS A 46 -33.63 -14.72 48.39
CA CYS A 46 -33.52 -13.41 49.03
C CYS A 46 -34.66 -13.14 50.02
N SER A 47 -34.57 -12.07 50.81
CA SER A 47 -35.61 -11.63 51.75
C SER A 47 -36.99 -11.40 51.12
N LYS A 48 -37.05 -11.07 49.83
CA LYS A 48 -38.31 -10.89 49.07
C LYS A 48 -38.86 -12.21 48.49
N GLY A 49 -38.23 -13.35 48.78
CA GLY A 49 -38.66 -14.67 48.32
C GLY A 49 -38.21 -15.08 46.92
N HIS A 50 -37.39 -14.27 46.23
CA HIS A 50 -36.87 -14.65 44.90
C HIS A 50 -35.80 -15.73 45.02
N GLU A 51 -35.91 -16.79 44.21
CA GLU A 51 -34.97 -17.91 44.16
C GLU A 51 -34.15 -17.91 42.87
N TRP A 52 -32.84 -18.12 42.95
CA TRP A 52 -31.99 -18.20 41.75
C TRP A 52 -30.82 -19.18 41.91
N GLN A 53 -30.22 -19.59 40.78
CA GLN A 53 -29.00 -20.39 40.76
C GLN A 53 -27.79 -19.56 40.33
N ALA A 54 -26.76 -19.46 41.17
CA ALA A 54 -25.52 -18.74 40.86
C ALA A 54 -24.30 -19.40 41.49
N ARG A 55 -23.11 -19.17 40.92
CA ARG A 55 -21.85 -19.67 41.50
C ARG A 55 -21.53 -18.92 42.79
N ALA A 56 -21.00 -19.63 43.79
CA ALA A 56 -20.63 -19.05 45.08
C ALA A 56 -19.68 -17.86 44.95
N SER A 57 -18.66 -17.95 44.11
CA SER A 57 -17.70 -16.86 43.89
C SER A 57 -18.37 -15.58 43.36
N HIS A 58 -19.37 -15.71 42.48
CA HIS A 58 -20.06 -14.54 41.90
C HIS A 58 -20.91 -13.82 42.95
N VAL A 59 -21.58 -14.58 43.83
CA VAL A 59 -22.42 -14.00 44.88
C VAL A 59 -21.58 -13.41 46.01
N ILE A 60 -20.43 -14.02 46.32
CA ILE A 60 -19.54 -13.57 47.40
C ILE A 60 -18.70 -12.36 46.99
N TYR A 61 -18.21 -12.30 45.74
CA TYR A 61 -17.23 -11.29 45.32
C TYR A 61 -17.76 -10.24 44.34
N ASP A 62 -18.78 -10.53 43.51
CA ASP A 62 -19.20 -9.63 42.42
C ASP A 62 -20.31 -8.64 42.82
N GLY A 63 -20.58 -8.49 44.13
CA GLY A 63 -21.44 -7.45 44.72
C GLY A 63 -22.92 -7.48 44.31
N THR A 64 -23.34 -8.47 43.52
CA THR A 64 -24.70 -8.58 43.00
C THR A 64 -25.42 -9.75 43.67
N TRP A 65 -26.30 -9.43 44.63
CA TRP A 65 -27.02 -10.42 45.43
C TRP A 65 -28.19 -11.04 44.66
N CYS A 66 -29.32 -10.33 44.51
CA CYS A 66 -30.52 -10.85 43.86
C CYS A 66 -30.74 -10.18 42.49
N PRO A 67 -30.63 -10.91 41.36
CA PRO A 67 -30.80 -10.35 40.01
C PRO A 67 -32.18 -9.73 39.79
N GLU A 68 -33.20 -10.27 40.44
CA GLU A 68 -34.57 -9.78 40.32
C GLU A 68 -34.80 -8.50 41.12
N CYS A 69 -34.25 -8.40 42.34
CA CYS A 69 -34.28 -7.14 43.11
C CYS A 69 -33.48 -6.02 42.41
N VAL A 70 -32.35 -6.34 41.78
CA VAL A 70 -31.56 -5.36 41.02
C VAL A 70 -32.23 -4.94 39.70
N ARG A 71 -33.06 -5.81 39.12
CA ARG A 71 -33.88 -5.50 37.95
C ARG A 71 -35.07 -4.62 38.32
N LEU A 72 -35.77 -4.99 39.38
CA LEU A 72 -36.95 -4.29 39.87
C LEU A 72 -36.58 -2.92 40.44
N GLY A 73 -35.46 -2.81 41.18
CA GLY A 73 -34.87 -1.61 41.82
C GLY A 73 -34.47 -0.44 40.91
N ARG A 74 -34.73 -0.52 39.60
CA ARG A 74 -34.37 0.51 38.61
C ARG A 74 -35.53 1.39 38.17
N PHE A 75 -36.77 1.08 38.55
CA PHE A 75 -37.98 1.69 38.00
C PHE A 75 -38.99 2.11 39.09
N ASP A 76 -38.54 2.26 40.34
CA ASP A 76 -39.41 2.07 41.51
C ASP A 76 -40.26 3.28 41.90
N ASN A 77 -40.09 4.45 41.28
CA ASN A 77 -40.89 5.63 41.60
C ASN A 77 -41.12 6.59 40.42
N ILE A 78 -42.27 7.28 40.45
CA ILE A 78 -42.66 8.31 39.46
C ILE A 78 -41.69 9.51 39.47
N GLU A 79 -41.13 9.82 40.64
CA GLU A 79 -40.16 10.90 40.85
C GLU A 79 -38.92 10.74 39.97
N ARG A 80 -38.40 9.51 39.84
CA ARG A 80 -37.28 9.23 38.94
C ARG A 80 -37.66 9.42 37.48
N MET A 81 -38.89 9.07 37.09
CA MET A 81 -39.37 9.28 35.71
C MET A 81 -39.51 10.77 35.40
N GLN A 82 -40.02 11.55 36.36
CA GLN A 82 -40.09 13.01 36.26
C GLN A 82 -38.70 13.65 36.17
N ALA A 83 -37.75 13.21 37.01
CA ALA A 83 -36.36 13.69 36.95
C ALA A 83 -35.70 13.38 35.60
N ILE A 84 -35.95 12.20 35.04
CA ILE A 84 -35.47 11.83 33.71
C ILE A 84 -36.08 12.74 32.63
N ALA A 85 -37.38 13.04 32.72
CA ALA A 85 -38.03 13.95 31.79
C ALA A 85 -37.40 15.35 31.83
N ILE A 86 -37.19 15.90 33.04
CA ILE A 86 -36.55 17.19 33.25
C ILE A 86 -35.13 17.19 32.68
N SER A 87 -34.33 16.15 32.94
CA SER A 87 -32.97 16.04 32.42
C SER A 87 -32.88 16.03 30.89
N ARG A 88 -33.98 15.67 30.22
CA ARG A 88 -34.11 15.64 28.76
C ARG A 88 -34.90 16.83 28.21
N GLY A 89 -35.08 17.88 29.02
CA GLY A 89 -35.73 19.12 28.62
C GLY A 89 -37.24 18.99 28.41
N GLY A 90 -37.89 18.02 29.06
CA GLY A 90 -39.33 17.80 28.94
C GLY A 90 -39.99 17.50 30.28
N LYS A 91 -41.22 16.99 30.23
CA LYS A 91 -42.06 16.72 31.40
C LYS A 91 -42.69 15.33 31.30
N CYS A 92 -42.85 14.67 32.43
CA CYS A 92 -43.71 13.49 32.53
C CYS A 92 -45.08 13.97 33.01
N LEU A 93 -46.12 13.72 32.22
CA LEU A 93 -47.49 14.18 32.48
C LEU A 93 -48.28 13.20 33.35
N THR A 94 -47.75 11.98 33.54
CA THR A 94 -48.37 10.97 34.39
C THR A 94 -48.02 11.21 35.85
N GLU A 95 -49.02 11.23 36.73
CA GLU A 95 -48.84 11.45 38.17
C GLU A 95 -48.64 10.16 38.98
N GLN A 96 -49.12 9.02 38.46
CA GLN A 96 -49.06 7.73 39.16
C GLN A 96 -48.28 6.69 38.38
N PHE A 97 -47.28 6.09 39.04
CA PHE A 97 -46.51 5.00 38.48
C PHE A 97 -47.04 3.64 38.96
N VAL A 98 -47.63 2.86 38.06
CA VAL A 98 -48.23 1.56 38.41
C VAL A 98 -47.22 0.43 38.28
N ASN A 99 -46.53 0.32 37.14
CA ASN A 99 -45.47 -0.66 36.91
C ASN A 99 -44.61 -0.29 35.67
N HIS A 100 -43.48 -0.98 35.48
CA HIS A 100 -42.55 -0.71 34.38
C HIS A 100 -43.06 -1.08 32.96
N HIS A 101 -44.20 -1.77 32.86
CA HIS A 101 -44.86 -2.09 31.61
C HIS A 101 -45.96 -1.08 31.23
N SER A 102 -46.44 -0.30 32.21
CA SER A 102 -47.42 0.75 31.99
C SER A 102 -46.80 1.89 31.17
N LYS A 103 -47.55 2.38 30.19
CA LYS A 103 -47.12 3.54 29.41
C LYS A 103 -47.30 4.79 30.27
N LEU A 104 -46.28 5.64 30.27
CA LEU A 104 -46.34 6.97 30.83
C LEU A 104 -46.49 7.97 29.68
N SER A 105 -47.14 9.09 29.97
CA SER A 105 -47.30 10.23 29.06
C SER A 105 -46.15 11.21 29.26
N TRP A 106 -45.53 11.63 28.17
CA TRP A 106 -44.34 12.46 28.14
C TRP A 106 -44.54 13.65 27.23
N GLU A 107 -43.89 14.77 27.54
CA GLU A 107 -43.86 15.98 26.73
C GLU A 107 -42.42 16.44 26.54
N CYS A 108 -42.02 16.82 25.33
CA CYS A 108 -40.68 17.38 25.07
C CYS A 108 -40.67 18.91 25.10
N GLN A 109 -39.49 19.52 25.04
CA GLN A 109 -39.33 20.99 25.03
C GLN A 109 -40.10 21.71 23.91
N LEU A 110 -40.43 21.01 22.82
CA LEU A 110 -41.20 21.56 21.70
C LEU A 110 -42.72 21.31 21.81
N GLY A 111 -43.20 20.79 22.94
CA GLY A 111 -44.62 20.56 23.19
C GLY A 111 -45.18 19.27 22.57
N HIS A 112 -44.37 18.42 21.95
CA HIS A 112 -44.87 17.11 21.47
C HIS A 112 -45.17 16.19 22.65
N GLN A 113 -46.36 15.62 22.65
CA GLN A 113 -46.81 14.65 23.66
C GLN A 113 -46.85 13.23 23.08
N TRP A 114 -46.39 12.23 23.84
CA TRP A 114 -46.43 10.83 23.44
C TRP A 114 -46.51 9.88 24.64
N GLU A 115 -46.98 8.66 24.39
CA GLU A 115 -47.01 7.59 25.38
C GLU A 115 -45.90 6.58 25.13
N ALA A 116 -45.11 6.28 26.16
CA ALA A 116 -44.03 5.28 26.07
C ALA A 116 -43.80 4.57 27.41
N GLN A 117 -43.33 3.34 27.34
CA GLN A 117 -42.94 2.60 28.53
C GLN A 117 -41.66 3.20 29.16
N PRO A 118 -41.53 3.19 30.49
CA PRO A 118 -40.34 3.62 31.21
C PRO A 118 -39.05 3.02 30.66
N SER A 119 -39.04 1.72 30.34
CA SER A 119 -37.89 1.02 29.77
C SER A 119 -37.43 1.63 28.44
N THR A 120 -38.36 2.01 27.57
CA THR A 120 -38.09 2.67 26.27
C THR A 120 -37.50 4.06 26.47
N ILE A 121 -37.88 4.77 27.51
CA ILE A 121 -37.37 6.12 27.78
C ILE A 121 -36.03 6.08 28.50
N VAL A 122 -35.86 5.20 29.49
CA VAL A 122 -34.61 5.08 30.25
C VAL A 122 -33.51 4.47 29.38
N HIS A 123 -33.83 3.43 28.61
CA HIS A 123 -32.84 2.65 27.85
C HIS A 123 -32.93 2.84 26.33
N GLY A 124 -34.01 3.41 25.80
CA GLY A 124 -34.10 3.70 24.37
C GLY A 124 -33.29 4.94 24.00
N GLY A 125 -32.62 4.88 22.85
CA GLY A 125 -31.78 5.97 22.34
C GLY A 125 -32.54 7.18 21.81
N CYS A 126 -33.87 7.16 21.81
CA CYS A 126 -34.73 8.21 21.27
C CYS A 126 -35.65 8.78 22.35
N TRP A 127 -35.45 10.05 22.69
CA TRP A 127 -36.25 10.75 23.70
C TRP A 127 -37.68 11.04 23.22
N CYS A 128 -37.84 11.75 22.10
CA CYS A 128 -39.14 12.12 21.55
C CYS A 128 -39.27 11.61 20.10
N PRO A 129 -40.27 10.78 19.76
CA PRO A 129 -40.41 10.18 18.43
C PRO A 129 -40.64 11.21 17.33
N TYR A 130 -41.21 12.37 17.67
CA TYR A 130 -41.46 13.47 16.73
C TYR A 130 -40.23 14.35 16.49
N CYS A 131 -39.34 14.43 17.49
CA CYS A 131 -38.08 15.18 17.39
C CYS A 131 -36.96 14.37 16.71
N VAL A 132 -37.10 13.05 16.60
CA VAL A 132 -36.16 12.20 15.87
C VAL A 132 -36.12 12.64 14.41
N GLY A 133 -34.99 13.25 14.02
CA GLY A 133 -34.69 13.63 12.64
C GLY A 133 -35.28 14.97 12.13
N LYS A 134 -36.05 15.72 12.93
CA LYS A 134 -36.78 16.92 12.43
C LYS A 134 -36.42 18.29 13.01
N ASN A 135 -35.60 18.38 14.05
CA ASN A 135 -35.21 19.69 14.62
C ASN A 135 -33.80 20.09 14.21
N GLN A 136 -33.55 20.20 12.92
CA GLN A 136 -32.36 20.91 12.45
C GLN A 136 -32.83 22.18 11.77
N THR A 137 -32.39 23.29 12.32
CA THR A 137 -32.60 24.63 11.80
C THR A 137 -31.41 25.03 10.93
N ILE A 138 -31.56 26.11 10.17
CA ILE A 138 -30.42 26.68 9.46
C ILE A 138 -29.36 27.21 10.45
N ASP A 139 -29.78 27.63 11.64
CA ASP A 139 -28.87 28.15 12.67
C ASP A 139 -28.01 27.03 13.26
N ASP A 140 -28.54 25.81 13.42
CA ASP A 140 -27.73 24.64 13.78
C ASP A 140 -26.61 24.36 12.76
N LEU A 141 -26.89 24.57 11.46
CA LEU A 141 -25.88 24.43 10.42
C LEU A 141 -24.85 25.56 10.47
N LYS A 142 -25.27 26.80 10.77
CA LYS A 142 -24.35 27.93 10.95
C LYS A 142 -23.44 27.72 12.17
N ASP A 143 -23.97 27.24 13.29
CA ASP A 143 -23.18 26.97 14.49
C ASP A 143 -22.24 25.78 14.28
N LEU A 144 -22.68 24.74 13.57
CA LEU A 144 -21.80 23.68 13.11
C LEU A 144 -20.64 24.23 12.26
N ALA A 145 -20.91 25.17 11.36
CA ALA A 145 -19.87 25.82 10.56
C ALA A 145 -18.90 26.66 11.42
N LYS A 146 -19.42 27.44 12.37
CA LYS A 146 -18.62 28.25 13.30
C LYS A 146 -17.70 27.37 14.15
N SER A 147 -18.18 26.22 14.64
CA SER A 147 -17.37 25.26 15.40
C SER A 147 -16.16 24.71 14.62
N ARG A 148 -16.16 24.85 13.30
CA ARG A 148 -15.08 24.45 12.38
C ARG A 148 -14.37 25.65 11.75
N ASN A 149 -14.47 26.82 12.38
CA ASN A 149 -13.89 28.09 11.94
C ASN A 149 -14.29 28.45 10.50
N GLY A 150 -15.55 28.23 10.14
CA GLY A 150 -16.08 28.66 8.86
C GLY A 150 -17.54 29.09 8.93
N LYS A 151 -18.21 29.10 7.79
CA LYS A 151 -19.56 29.65 7.62
C LYS A 151 -20.43 28.71 6.80
N CYS A 152 -21.71 28.64 7.14
CA CYS A 152 -22.73 28.09 6.26
C CYS A 152 -23.32 29.26 5.46
N LEU A 153 -23.29 29.18 4.13
CA LEU A 153 -23.77 30.22 3.21
C LEU A 153 -25.25 30.04 2.85
N SER A 154 -25.81 28.86 3.11
CA SER A 154 -27.23 28.60 2.85
C SER A 154 -28.13 29.38 3.82
N SER A 155 -29.24 29.90 3.31
CA SER A 155 -30.19 30.72 4.07
C SER A 155 -31.36 29.93 4.66
N THR A 156 -31.71 28.78 4.07
CA THR A 156 -32.85 27.96 4.52
C THR A 156 -32.46 26.50 4.70
N TYR A 157 -33.04 25.87 5.73
CA TYR A 157 -32.91 24.43 5.95
C TYR A 157 -33.92 23.69 5.08
N ARG A 158 -33.44 22.75 4.25
CA ARG A 158 -34.25 22.01 3.25
C ARG A 158 -34.34 20.51 3.51
N GLY A 159 -33.76 20.04 4.62
CA GLY A 159 -33.71 18.61 4.99
C GLY A 159 -32.30 18.06 5.18
N ASN A 160 -32.20 16.89 5.80
CA ASN A 160 -30.93 16.25 6.17
C ASN A 160 -30.14 15.68 4.97
N ASP A 161 -30.86 15.30 3.91
CA ASP A 161 -30.33 14.73 2.67
C ASP A 161 -29.87 15.79 1.66
N LYS A 162 -30.21 17.07 1.91
CA LYS A 162 -29.87 18.17 1.02
C LYS A 162 -28.45 18.66 1.26
N LYS A 163 -27.82 19.11 0.16
CA LYS A 163 -26.53 19.77 0.20
C LYS A 163 -26.72 21.24 0.59
N TYR A 164 -25.81 21.71 1.42
CA TYR A 164 -25.69 23.09 1.85
C TYR A 164 -24.34 23.62 1.42
N ASP A 165 -24.25 24.93 1.28
CA ASP A 165 -23.02 25.60 0.88
C ASP A 165 -22.24 26.04 2.11
N TRP A 166 -20.96 25.67 2.14
CA TRP A 166 -20.06 25.86 3.26
C TRP A 166 -18.83 26.66 2.81
N GLU A 167 -18.29 27.47 3.70
CA GLU A 167 -17.04 28.21 3.53
C GLU A 167 -16.10 27.92 4.71
N CYS A 168 -14.84 27.58 4.45
CA CYS A 168 -13.84 27.41 5.52
C CYS A 168 -13.08 28.71 5.81
N SER A 169 -12.24 28.71 6.85
CA SER A 169 -11.37 29.84 7.20
C SER A 169 -10.47 30.32 6.05
N LYS A 170 -10.05 29.42 5.17
CA LYS A 170 -9.26 29.73 3.96
C LYS A 170 -10.10 30.18 2.76
N LYS A 171 -11.39 30.50 2.96
CA LYS A 171 -12.32 30.96 1.90
C LYS A 171 -12.60 29.95 0.79
N HIS A 172 -12.29 28.67 1.00
CA HIS A 172 -12.76 27.63 0.10
C HIS A 172 -14.25 27.42 0.30
N GLN A 173 -15.01 27.44 -0.80
CA GLN A 173 -16.44 27.17 -0.81
C GLN A 173 -16.73 25.80 -1.43
N TRP A 174 -17.65 25.04 -0.84
CA TRP A 174 -18.08 23.73 -1.36
C TRP A 174 -19.51 23.40 -0.91
N SER A 175 -20.14 22.47 -1.64
CA SER A 175 -21.50 22.01 -1.34
C SER A 175 -21.49 20.59 -0.78
N ALA A 176 -22.06 20.39 0.42
CA ALA A 176 -22.08 19.10 1.12
C ALA A 176 -23.28 18.95 2.05
N VAL A 177 -23.66 17.70 2.33
CA VAL A 177 -24.71 17.37 3.32
C VAL A 177 -24.20 17.58 4.76
N ALA A 178 -25.08 18.01 5.66
CA ALA A 178 -24.73 18.30 7.06
C ALA A 178 -24.19 17.08 7.81
N SER A 179 -24.67 15.87 7.49
CA SER A 179 -24.18 14.62 8.07
C SER A 179 -22.69 14.38 7.80
N SER A 180 -22.20 14.70 6.60
CA SER A 180 -20.79 14.56 6.22
C SER A 180 -19.89 15.51 7.00
N ILE A 181 -20.35 16.76 7.20
CA ILE A 181 -19.65 17.76 8.01
C ILE A 181 -19.50 17.28 9.46
N ARG A 182 -20.58 16.73 10.04
CA ARG A 182 -20.58 16.18 11.41
C ARG A 182 -19.58 15.04 11.57
N GLN A 183 -19.49 14.15 10.58
CA GLN A 183 -18.53 13.05 10.54
C GLN A 183 -17.06 13.51 10.42
N GLY A 184 -16.81 14.81 10.21
CA GLY A 184 -15.45 15.38 10.18
C GLY A 184 -14.96 15.74 8.77
N ASN A 185 -15.74 15.45 7.72
CA ASN A 185 -15.41 15.84 6.36
C ASN A 185 -15.72 17.32 6.15
N TRP A 186 -14.84 18.20 6.61
CA TRP A 186 -15.02 19.64 6.54
C TRP A 186 -14.72 20.18 5.14
N CYS A 187 -13.49 20.63 4.87
CA CYS A 187 -13.14 21.25 3.60
C CYS A 187 -12.29 20.31 2.72
N PRO A 188 -12.75 19.94 1.51
CA PRO A 188 -12.01 19.03 0.63
C PRO A 188 -10.67 19.61 0.16
N LYS A 189 -10.60 20.91 -0.15
CA LYS A 189 -9.36 21.58 -0.57
C LYS A 189 -8.33 21.60 0.56
N CYS A 190 -8.72 21.98 1.77
CA CYS A 190 -7.83 21.94 2.94
C CYS A 190 -7.36 20.51 3.24
N ALA A 191 -8.24 19.52 3.12
CA ALA A 191 -7.88 18.12 3.34
C ALA A 191 -6.82 17.64 2.32
N ILE A 192 -6.96 18.04 1.05
CA ILE A 192 -5.97 17.76 0.00
C ILE A 192 -4.63 18.43 0.33
N GLU A 193 -4.63 19.71 0.73
CA GLU A 193 -3.41 20.43 1.10
C GLU A 193 -2.67 19.76 2.27
N VAL A 194 -3.39 19.41 3.33
CA VAL A 194 -2.82 18.73 4.51
C VAL A 194 -2.25 17.36 4.12
N ARG A 195 -2.99 16.58 3.33
CA ARG A 195 -2.52 15.28 2.83
C ARG A 195 -1.27 15.43 1.96
N ALA A 196 -1.26 16.40 1.04
CA ALA A 196 -0.13 16.66 0.16
C ALA A 196 1.11 17.09 0.96
N LEU A 197 0.95 17.97 1.96
CA LEU A 197 2.05 18.38 2.84
C LEU A 197 2.63 17.20 3.61
N LYS A 198 1.77 16.36 4.21
CA LYS A 198 2.19 15.14 4.90
C LYS A 198 2.97 14.21 3.97
N GLN A 199 2.43 13.95 2.78
CA GLN A 199 3.09 13.10 1.79
C GLN A 199 4.45 13.65 1.37
N ARG A 200 4.57 14.98 1.20
CA ARG A 200 5.83 15.63 0.84
C ARG A 200 6.86 15.57 1.97
N LEU A 201 6.45 15.78 3.22
CA LEU A 201 7.31 15.62 4.41
C LEU A 201 7.87 14.20 4.49
N GLU A 202 7.01 13.18 4.39
CA GLU A 202 7.44 11.78 4.38
C GLU A 202 8.37 11.45 3.20
N THR A 203 8.10 12.04 2.03
CA THR A 203 8.94 11.85 0.84
C THR A 203 10.32 12.48 1.02
N LEU A 204 10.38 13.67 1.62
CA LEU A 204 11.62 14.38 1.90
C LEU A 204 12.47 13.61 2.91
N GLU A 205 11.86 13.09 3.98
CA GLU A 205 12.55 12.25 4.97
C GLU A 205 13.14 10.98 4.34
N LYS A 206 12.36 10.29 3.50
CA LYS A 206 12.84 9.11 2.76
C LYS A 206 13.98 9.46 1.79
N ALA A 207 13.89 10.61 1.12
CA ALA A 207 14.93 11.07 0.22
C ALA A 207 16.23 11.44 0.95
N GLN A 208 16.14 12.07 2.13
CA GLN A 208 17.27 12.35 3.01
C GLN A 208 17.97 11.05 3.44
N LYS A 209 17.21 10.06 3.92
CA LYS A 209 17.76 8.73 4.27
C LYS A 209 18.43 8.05 3.07
N ALA A 210 17.79 8.10 1.89
CA ALA A 210 18.36 7.52 0.68
C ALA A 210 19.63 8.26 0.20
N ALA A 211 19.73 9.56 0.43
CA ALA A 211 20.93 10.35 0.15
C ALA A 211 22.08 9.98 1.08
N GLN A 212 21.81 9.89 2.38
CA GLN A 212 22.79 9.48 3.40
C GLN A 212 23.35 8.09 3.12
N ALA A 213 22.50 7.14 2.71
CA ALA A 213 22.93 5.79 2.34
C ALA A 213 23.85 5.73 1.10
N LYS A 214 24.01 6.84 0.36
CA LYS A 214 24.88 6.96 -0.82
C LYS A 214 26.00 7.99 -0.62
N ASP A 215 26.37 8.22 0.63
CA ASP A 215 27.38 9.21 1.05
C ASP A 215 27.10 10.60 0.48
N GLY A 216 25.86 11.06 0.58
CA GLY A 216 25.52 12.42 0.21
C GLY A 216 24.33 12.98 0.96
N GLU A 217 23.90 14.15 0.52
CA GLU A 217 23.03 15.02 1.30
C GLU A 217 21.87 15.51 0.42
N CYS A 218 20.70 15.63 1.04
CA CYS A 218 19.57 16.35 0.46
C CYS A 218 19.58 17.77 0.99
N LEU A 219 19.72 18.76 0.10
CA LEU A 219 19.89 20.17 0.46
C LEU A 219 18.58 20.95 0.52
N SER A 220 17.49 20.40 -0.03
CA SER A 220 16.21 21.11 -0.08
C SER A 220 15.41 20.99 1.21
N THR A 221 14.72 22.09 1.55
CA THR A 221 13.77 22.16 2.66
C THR A 221 12.34 21.87 2.19
N ILE A 222 11.42 21.70 3.14
CA ILE A 222 10.00 21.48 2.83
C ILE A 222 9.37 22.68 2.11
N ASP A 223 9.81 23.91 2.44
CA ASP A 223 9.30 25.14 1.81
C ASP A 223 9.72 25.25 0.35
N GLU A 224 10.96 24.85 0.02
CA GLU A 224 11.41 24.77 -1.37
C GLU A 224 10.60 23.73 -2.16
N TYR A 225 10.30 22.59 -1.53
CA TYR A 225 9.56 21.50 -2.19
C TYR A 225 8.06 21.82 -2.37
N ASN A 226 7.48 22.59 -1.45
CA ASN A 226 6.07 22.98 -1.50
C ASN A 226 5.75 24.01 -2.59
N LYS A 227 6.73 24.75 -3.13
CA LYS A 227 6.56 25.74 -4.22
C LYS A 227 6.27 25.12 -5.60
N GLY A 228 5.75 23.89 -5.64
CA GLY A 228 5.39 23.19 -6.88
C GLY A 228 6.57 22.58 -7.64
N SER A 229 7.76 22.52 -7.05
CA SER A 229 8.92 21.87 -7.68
C SER A 229 8.82 20.35 -7.50
N SER A 230 8.66 19.61 -8.60
CA SER A 230 8.81 18.14 -8.59
C SER A 230 10.25 17.68 -8.29
N TYR A 231 11.19 18.61 -8.25
CA TYR A 231 12.62 18.37 -8.09
C TYR A 231 13.14 18.97 -6.79
N ILE A 232 14.01 18.22 -6.12
CA ILE A 232 14.76 18.68 -4.94
C ILE A 232 16.26 18.57 -5.19
N ARG A 233 17.06 19.31 -4.43
CA ARG A 233 18.51 19.36 -4.60
C ARG A 233 19.21 18.28 -3.78
N PHE A 234 20.18 17.62 -4.41
CA PHE A 234 21.07 16.64 -3.78
C PHE A 234 22.52 17.02 -4.01
N LYS A 235 23.38 16.57 -3.09
CA LYS A 235 24.83 16.67 -3.13
C LYS A 235 25.41 15.27 -2.92
N CYS A 236 26.40 14.85 -3.70
CA CYS A 236 27.11 13.57 -3.47
C CYS A 236 28.46 13.78 -2.79
N LYS A 237 29.12 12.68 -2.42
CA LYS A 237 30.49 12.64 -1.86
C LYS A 237 31.54 13.42 -2.66
N ASN A 238 31.39 13.49 -3.99
CA ASN A 238 32.31 14.23 -4.86
C ASN A 238 31.87 15.70 -5.05
N ASP A 239 31.09 16.25 -4.10
CA ASP A 239 30.57 17.62 -4.09
C ASP A 239 29.72 18.05 -5.30
N HIS A 240 29.28 17.10 -6.13
CA HIS A 240 28.39 17.42 -7.23
C HIS A 240 26.99 17.74 -6.72
N ILE A 241 26.46 18.91 -7.09
CA ILE A 241 25.09 19.32 -6.78
C ILE A 241 24.21 19.16 -8.02
N TRP A 242 23.03 18.56 -7.86
CA TRP A 242 22.04 18.45 -8.94
C TRP A 242 20.61 18.47 -8.40
N LYS A 243 19.65 18.70 -9.30
CA LYS A 243 18.21 18.60 -9.03
C LYS A 243 17.70 17.25 -9.53
N ALA A 244 16.93 16.53 -8.71
CA ALA A 244 16.31 15.27 -9.09
C ALA A 244 14.94 15.08 -8.41
N ILE A 245 14.14 14.19 -8.98
CA ILE A 245 12.86 13.79 -8.38
C ILE A 245 13.16 12.85 -7.20
N PRO A 246 12.59 13.09 -6.00
CA PRO A 246 12.85 12.26 -4.82
C PRO A 246 12.65 10.76 -5.05
N SER A 247 11.58 10.37 -5.76
CA SER A 247 11.26 8.96 -6.05
C SER A 247 12.32 8.25 -6.89
N SER A 248 13.04 8.96 -7.76
CA SER A 248 14.15 8.40 -8.54
C SER A 248 15.34 8.03 -7.67
N ILE A 249 15.61 8.82 -6.63
CA ILE A 249 16.70 8.58 -5.69
C ILE A 249 16.34 7.42 -4.75
N ILE A 250 15.10 7.43 -4.24
CA ILE A 250 14.57 6.41 -3.32
C ILE A 250 14.54 5.03 -3.98
N SER A 251 14.13 4.94 -5.25
CA SER A 251 14.04 3.67 -6.00
C SER A 251 15.39 3.08 -6.43
N LYS A 252 16.52 3.66 -5.98
CA LYS A 252 17.90 3.22 -6.22
C LYS A 252 18.39 3.20 -7.68
N LYS A 253 17.55 3.52 -8.67
CA LYS A 253 17.91 3.48 -10.10
C LYS A 253 18.98 4.47 -10.53
N SER A 254 19.07 5.63 -9.87
CA SER A 254 20.05 6.66 -10.20
C SER A 254 20.48 7.43 -8.95
N TRP A 255 21.67 8.00 -9.00
CA TRP A 255 22.20 8.85 -7.92
C TRP A 255 22.78 10.13 -8.50
N CYS A 256 24.10 10.21 -8.65
CA CYS A 256 24.78 11.38 -9.20
C CYS A 256 25.06 11.18 -10.70
N PRO A 257 24.47 12.00 -11.60
CA PRO A 257 24.72 11.91 -13.04
C PRO A 257 26.18 12.17 -13.39
N LYS A 258 26.82 13.13 -12.71
CA LYS A 258 28.24 13.46 -12.95
C LYS A 258 29.17 12.31 -12.58
N CYS A 259 28.96 11.67 -11.42
CA CYS A 259 29.72 10.47 -11.03
C CYS A 259 29.45 9.27 -11.96
N HIS A 260 28.23 9.15 -12.47
CA HIS A 260 27.88 8.09 -13.41
C HIS A 260 28.57 8.31 -14.77
N ILE A 261 28.55 9.55 -15.29
CA ILE A 261 29.26 9.92 -16.51
C ILE A 261 30.77 9.74 -16.34
N SER A 262 31.35 10.15 -15.21
CA SER A 262 32.79 9.98 -14.97
C SER A 262 33.22 8.51 -14.91
N LYS A 263 32.34 7.61 -14.44
CA LYS A 263 32.57 6.16 -14.47
C LYS A 263 32.43 5.54 -15.86
N ILE A 264 31.63 6.16 -16.74
CA ILE A 264 31.39 5.68 -18.11
C ILE A 264 32.38 6.26 -19.10
N LYS A 265 33.00 7.40 -18.79
CA LYS A 265 33.95 8.06 -19.68
C LYS A 265 35.20 7.19 -19.83
N LYS A 266 35.15 6.34 -20.85
CA LYS A 266 36.27 5.55 -21.34
C LYS A 266 37.44 6.47 -21.63
N THR A 267 38.66 6.04 -21.35
CA THR A 267 39.85 6.82 -21.69
C THR A 267 40.30 6.52 -23.11
N ILE A 268 41.24 7.31 -23.64
CA ILE A 268 41.82 7.01 -24.96
C ILE A 268 42.61 5.69 -24.94
N GLU A 269 43.20 5.34 -23.78
CA GLU A 269 43.89 4.07 -23.55
C GLU A 269 42.95 2.88 -23.74
N GLU A 270 41.73 2.95 -23.21
CA GLU A 270 40.71 1.91 -23.44
C GLU A 270 40.33 1.76 -24.92
N MET A 271 40.40 2.84 -25.71
CA MET A 271 40.17 2.78 -27.16
C MET A 271 41.34 2.10 -27.89
N HIS A 272 42.57 2.31 -27.45
CA HIS A 272 43.73 1.60 -27.97
C HIS A 272 43.65 0.10 -27.68
N GLU A 273 43.26 -0.30 -26.46
CA GLU A 273 43.03 -1.71 -26.12
C GLU A 273 41.89 -2.34 -26.95
N LEU A 274 40.79 -1.61 -27.13
CA LEU A 274 39.67 -2.04 -27.99
C LEU A 274 40.14 -2.30 -29.41
N ALA A 275 40.98 -1.43 -29.99
CA ALA A 275 41.52 -1.65 -31.33
C ALA A 275 42.40 -2.91 -31.39
N LYS A 276 43.26 -3.13 -30.40
CA LYS A 276 44.12 -4.32 -30.31
C LYS A 276 43.28 -5.61 -30.26
N SER A 277 42.23 -5.64 -29.43
CA SER A 277 41.33 -6.80 -29.35
C SER A 277 40.59 -7.12 -30.66
N LYS A 278 40.42 -6.13 -31.54
CA LYS A 278 39.84 -6.29 -32.88
C LYS A 278 40.89 -6.57 -33.96
N GLY A 279 42.15 -6.77 -33.59
CA GLY A 279 43.25 -7.01 -34.52
C GLY A 279 43.58 -5.76 -35.34
N GLY A 280 43.63 -4.60 -34.71
CA GLY A 280 44.05 -3.35 -35.34
C GLY A 280 44.53 -2.33 -34.32
N GLU A 281 44.52 -1.05 -34.70
CA GLU A 281 45.10 0.04 -33.91
C GLU A 281 44.23 1.29 -33.96
N CYS A 282 44.09 1.96 -32.82
CA CYS A 282 43.50 3.28 -32.75
C CYS A 282 44.62 4.30 -32.99
N LEU A 283 44.46 5.13 -34.03
CA LEU A 283 45.42 6.17 -34.43
C LEU A 283 45.08 7.54 -33.83
N SER A 284 43.92 7.67 -33.19
CA SER A 284 43.54 8.87 -32.47
C SER A 284 44.33 8.98 -31.17
N VAL A 285 44.76 10.20 -30.83
CA VAL A 285 45.47 10.52 -29.59
C VAL A 285 44.56 11.08 -28.50
N GLU A 286 43.31 11.40 -28.84
CA GLU A 286 42.33 11.95 -27.91
C GLU A 286 40.96 11.28 -28.07
N TYR A 287 40.27 11.06 -26.94
CA TYR A 287 38.91 10.56 -26.88
C TYR A 287 38.01 11.55 -26.16
N ILE A 288 37.10 12.18 -26.92
CA ILE A 288 36.18 13.19 -26.41
C ILE A 288 34.91 12.52 -25.86
N SER A 289 34.27 11.68 -26.69
CA SER A 289 33.00 11.02 -26.39
C SER A 289 32.73 9.86 -27.34
N SER A 290 31.74 9.01 -27.02
CA SER A 290 31.45 7.78 -27.76
C SER A 290 30.89 7.97 -29.16
N ASP A 291 30.31 9.15 -29.45
CA ASP A 291 29.70 9.54 -30.72
C ASP A 291 30.68 10.27 -31.66
N LYS A 292 31.80 10.77 -31.14
CA LYS A 292 32.84 11.39 -31.98
C LYS A 292 33.68 10.32 -32.67
N SER A 293 33.99 10.58 -33.94
CA SER A 293 34.76 9.66 -34.76
C SER A 293 36.22 9.62 -34.32
N LEU A 294 36.73 8.42 -34.09
CA LEU A 294 38.15 8.12 -33.93
C LEU A 294 38.71 7.57 -35.26
N LEU A 295 40.01 7.68 -35.44
CA LEU A 295 40.73 7.11 -36.57
C LEU A 295 41.27 5.74 -36.18
N TRP A 296 41.00 4.74 -37.01
CA TRP A 296 41.37 3.34 -36.76
C TRP A 296 42.15 2.78 -37.94
N ARG A 297 42.97 1.75 -37.69
CA ARG A 297 43.68 0.96 -38.68
C ARG A 297 43.42 -0.52 -38.44
N CYS A 298 43.00 -1.29 -39.45
CA CYS A 298 42.84 -2.75 -39.31
C CYS A 298 44.16 -3.51 -39.56
N LYS A 299 44.19 -4.81 -39.27
CA LYS A 299 45.32 -5.70 -39.60
C LYS A 299 45.78 -5.68 -41.06
N ASN A 300 44.87 -5.40 -41.99
CA ASN A 300 45.17 -5.33 -43.43
C ASN A 300 45.67 -3.93 -43.86
N GLY A 301 45.86 -2.99 -42.92
CA GLY A 301 46.39 -1.65 -43.19
C GLY A 301 45.35 -0.58 -43.53
N HIS A 302 44.08 -0.94 -43.74
CA HIS A 302 43.01 0.02 -44.07
C HIS A 302 42.78 1.02 -42.93
N LYS A 303 42.75 2.32 -43.26
CA LYS A 303 42.51 3.41 -42.32
C LYS A 303 41.08 3.91 -42.48
N PHE A 304 40.31 3.96 -41.39
CA PHE A 304 38.91 4.38 -41.44
C PHE A 304 38.53 5.20 -40.20
N LYS A 305 37.53 6.07 -40.38
CA LYS A 305 36.97 6.90 -39.29
C LYS A 305 35.68 6.28 -38.80
N ARG A 306 35.56 6.06 -37.49
CA ARG A 306 34.32 5.59 -36.87
C ARG A 306 34.23 5.96 -35.41
N CYS A 307 33.02 6.15 -34.90
CA CYS A 307 32.85 6.44 -33.48
C CYS A 307 32.94 5.16 -32.63
N ALA A 308 33.34 5.32 -31.37
CA ALA A 308 33.56 4.21 -30.46
C ALA A 308 32.28 3.39 -30.19
N LYS A 309 31.11 4.04 -30.08
CA LYS A 309 29.82 3.32 -29.89
C LYS A 309 29.55 2.33 -31.03
N ASP A 310 29.87 2.69 -32.27
CA ASP A 310 29.62 1.83 -33.43
C ASP A 310 30.61 0.67 -33.48
N ILE A 311 31.83 0.84 -32.99
CA ILE A 311 32.83 -0.23 -32.89
C ILE A 311 32.45 -1.22 -31.79
N ILE A 312 31.91 -0.75 -30.67
CA ILE A 312 31.51 -1.57 -29.53
C ILE A 312 30.23 -2.35 -29.84
N ASN A 313 29.21 -1.69 -30.39
CA ASN A 313 27.89 -2.28 -30.56
C ASN A 313 27.74 -3.10 -31.85
N ASN A 314 28.62 -2.91 -32.84
CA ASN A 314 28.46 -3.49 -34.18
C ASN A 314 29.55 -4.53 -34.46
N GLN A 315 29.19 -5.72 -34.95
CA GLN A 315 30.13 -6.81 -35.22
C GLN A 315 31.10 -6.54 -36.37
N LYS A 316 30.85 -5.52 -37.20
CA LYS A 316 31.66 -5.19 -38.38
C LYS A 316 32.82 -4.28 -37.99
N TRP A 317 34.06 -4.74 -38.10
CA TRP A 317 35.27 -3.96 -37.73
C TRP A 317 35.71 -2.98 -38.82
N CYS A 318 36.04 -3.48 -40.01
CA CYS A 318 36.55 -2.68 -41.14
C CYS A 318 35.73 -2.97 -42.41
N ASN A 319 35.11 -1.93 -42.97
CA ASN A 319 34.25 -2.09 -44.16
C ASN A 319 35.06 -2.51 -45.40
N GLU A 320 36.29 -2.02 -45.57
CA GLU A 320 37.15 -2.40 -46.69
C GLU A 320 37.59 -3.87 -46.61
N CYS A 321 37.79 -4.41 -45.40
CA CYS A 321 38.00 -5.86 -45.23
C CYS A 321 36.74 -6.68 -45.50
N LEU A 322 35.56 -6.08 -45.37
CA LEU A 322 34.27 -6.74 -45.58
C LEU A 322 33.82 -6.69 -47.05
N PHE A 323 34.18 -5.64 -47.81
CA PHE A 323 33.79 -5.41 -49.21
C PHE A 323 34.97 -5.66 -50.17
N GLN A 324 35.56 -6.85 -50.13
CA GLN A 324 36.50 -7.24 -51.19
C GLN A 324 35.71 -7.61 -52.46
N ASN A 325 36.16 -7.09 -53.61
CA ASN A 325 35.73 -7.61 -54.89
C ASN A 325 36.28 -9.03 -55.02
N ILE A 326 35.40 -9.99 -55.28
CA ILE A 326 35.79 -11.38 -55.57
C ILE A 326 35.44 -11.65 -57.03
N THR A 327 36.23 -12.50 -57.66
CA THR A 327 35.91 -13.05 -58.97
C THR A 327 35.02 -14.29 -58.83
N ILE A 328 34.33 -14.69 -59.90
CA ILE A 328 33.58 -15.95 -59.86
C ILE A 328 34.51 -17.17 -59.69
N SER A 329 35.76 -17.08 -60.18
CA SER A 329 36.80 -18.08 -59.95
C SER A 329 37.10 -18.29 -58.47
N ASP A 330 37.10 -17.23 -57.66
CA ASP A 330 37.31 -17.33 -56.21
C ASP A 330 36.18 -18.11 -55.53
N ALA A 331 34.94 -17.94 -55.99
CA ALA A 331 33.79 -18.69 -55.49
C ALA A 331 33.86 -20.17 -55.90
N HIS A 332 34.23 -20.47 -57.15
CA HIS A 332 34.44 -21.85 -57.59
C HIS A 332 35.56 -22.56 -56.82
N ASN A 333 36.67 -21.86 -56.56
CA ASN A 333 37.79 -22.41 -55.79
C ASN A 333 37.38 -22.73 -54.34
N LEU A 334 36.66 -21.82 -53.68
CA LEU A 334 36.13 -22.06 -52.33
C LEU A 334 35.19 -23.26 -52.31
N ALA A 335 34.34 -23.41 -53.33
CA ALA A 335 33.44 -24.55 -53.41
C ALA A 335 34.17 -25.89 -53.54
N ARG A 336 35.20 -25.94 -54.39
CA ARG A 336 36.04 -27.12 -54.56
C ARG A 336 36.78 -27.48 -53.26
N GLU A 337 37.33 -26.49 -52.57
CA GLU A 337 38.01 -26.68 -51.27
C GLU A 337 37.07 -27.28 -50.22
N LYS A 338 35.81 -26.85 -50.20
CA LYS A 338 34.80 -27.32 -49.24
C LYS A 338 34.06 -28.59 -49.68
N GLY A 339 34.48 -29.21 -50.78
CA GLY A 339 33.89 -30.45 -51.30
C GLY A 339 32.50 -30.24 -51.90
N GLY A 340 32.32 -29.19 -52.71
CA GLY A 340 31.08 -28.88 -53.42
C GLY A 340 31.32 -28.05 -54.69
N GLN A 341 30.27 -27.45 -55.22
CA GLN A 341 30.32 -26.58 -56.40
C GLN A 341 29.54 -25.28 -56.19
N CYS A 342 29.98 -24.21 -56.85
CA CYS A 342 29.22 -22.96 -56.94
C CYS A 342 28.53 -22.95 -58.30
N LEU A 343 27.23 -22.68 -58.32
CA LEU A 343 26.38 -22.69 -59.51
C LEU A 343 26.10 -21.26 -60.05
N ALA A 344 26.80 -20.26 -59.52
CA ALA A 344 26.63 -18.88 -59.95
C ALA A 344 27.54 -18.57 -61.15
N GLU A 345 27.06 -17.74 -62.08
CA GLU A 345 27.84 -17.32 -63.26
C GLU A 345 28.61 -16.00 -63.01
N VAL A 346 28.16 -15.20 -62.06
CA VAL A 346 28.73 -13.87 -61.75
C VAL A 346 28.83 -13.67 -60.24
N ALA A 347 30.02 -13.30 -59.77
CA ALA A 347 30.24 -12.78 -58.42
C ALA A 347 30.78 -11.34 -58.53
N LYS A 348 30.13 -10.40 -57.82
CA LYS A 348 30.48 -8.97 -57.87
C LYS A 348 31.21 -8.51 -56.61
N SER A 349 31.04 -9.21 -55.50
CA SER A 349 31.63 -8.89 -54.19
C SER A 349 31.43 -10.04 -53.20
N THR A 350 32.13 -9.98 -52.08
CA THR A 350 31.96 -10.87 -50.91
C THR A 350 30.53 -10.98 -50.36
N TYR A 351 29.64 -10.03 -50.69
CA TYR A 351 28.22 -10.01 -50.31
C TYR A 351 27.27 -10.44 -51.43
N SER A 352 27.81 -10.81 -52.60
CA SER A 352 26.98 -11.37 -53.67
C SER A 352 26.34 -12.66 -53.17
N LEU A 353 25.02 -12.77 -53.32
CA LEU A 353 24.29 -13.98 -52.97
C LEU A 353 24.52 -15.01 -54.08
N LEU A 354 25.32 -16.03 -53.80
CA LEU A 354 25.70 -17.07 -54.75
C LEU A 354 24.94 -18.36 -54.43
N LEU A 355 24.67 -19.16 -55.46
CA LEU A 355 24.08 -20.50 -55.31
C LEU A 355 25.21 -21.52 -55.14
N TRP A 356 25.11 -22.35 -54.11
CA TRP A 356 26.11 -23.34 -53.72
C TRP A 356 25.47 -24.71 -53.65
N GLU A 357 26.26 -25.74 -53.90
CA GLU A 357 25.87 -27.15 -53.78
C GLU A 357 26.98 -27.93 -53.08
N CYS A 358 26.64 -28.79 -52.12
CA CYS A 358 27.61 -29.65 -51.43
C CYS A 358 27.73 -31.02 -52.07
N SER A 359 28.73 -31.82 -51.65
CA SER A 359 28.92 -33.21 -52.11
C SER A 359 27.73 -34.15 -51.87
N HIS A 360 26.80 -33.79 -50.98
CA HIS A 360 25.59 -34.57 -50.71
C HIS A 360 24.37 -34.09 -51.52
N GLY A 361 24.54 -33.14 -52.45
CA GLY A 361 23.48 -32.62 -53.33
C GLY A 361 22.60 -31.53 -52.74
N HIS A 362 22.81 -31.11 -51.48
CA HIS A 362 22.06 -29.98 -50.90
C HIS A 362 22.48 -28.67 -51.58
N GLN A 363 21.49 -27.85 -51.96
CA GLN A 363 21.69 -26.56 -52.59
C GLN A 363 21.20 -25.41 -51.70
N TRP A 364 21.98 -24.34 -51.56
CA TRP A 364 21.58 -23.16 -50.77
C TRP A 364 22.12 -21.87 -51.36
N ARG A 365 21.44 -20.76 -51.04
CA ARG A 365 21.86 -19.40 -51.44
C ARG A 365 22.42 -18.66 -50.25
N THR A 366 23.67 -18.23 -50.34
CA THR A 366 24.30 -17.42 -49.30
C THR A 366 25.44 -16.59 -49.87
N THR A 367 25.95 -15.65 -49.07
CA THR A 367 27.08 -14.81 -49.49
C THR A 367 28.39 -15.58 -49.45
N TYR A 368 29.38 -15.17 -50.26
CA TYR A 368 30.72 -15.76 -50.26
C TYR A 368 31.34 -15.81 -48.86
N LEU A 369 31.21 -14.73 -48.07
CA LEU A 369 31.70 -14.70 -46.69
C LEU A 369 31.02 -15.75 -45.81
N LYS A 370 29.68 -15.87 -45.89
CA LYS A 370 28.94 -16.85 -45.10
C LYS A 370 29.28 -18.27 -45.51
N ALA A 371 29.44 -18.55 -46.80
CA ALA A 371 29.87 -19.86 -47.29
C ALA A 371 31.29 -20.22 -46.78
N LYS A 372 32.18 -19.23 -46.68
CA LYS A 372 33.54 -19.40 -46.13
C LYS A 372 33.53 -19.75 -44.64
N GLU A 373 32.66 -19.12 -43.85
CA GLU A 373 32.52 -19.35 -42.41
C GLU A 373 31.75 -20.63 -42.09
N SER A 374 30.64 -20.87 -42.79
CA SER A 374 29.74 -22.01 -42.60
C SER A 374 29.29 -22.55 -43.95
N TRP A 375 29.69 -23.79 -44.27
CA TRP A 375 29.45 -24.36 -45.60
C TRP A 375 27.98 -24.79 -45.80
N CYS A 376 27.63 -26.03 -45.44
CA CYS A 376 26.27 -26.56 -45.58
C CYS A 376 25.65 -26.79 -44.19
N SER A 377 24.54 -26.12 -43.89
CA SER A 377 23.82 -26.26 -42.61
C SER A 377 23.24 -27.66 -42.42
N GLU A 378 22.69 -28.26 -43.47
CA GLU A 378 22.08 -29.59 -43.44
C GLU A 378 23.14 -30.68 -43.17
N CYS A 379 24.30 -30.61 -43.84
CA CYS A 379 25.41 -31.51 -43.52
C CYS A 379 25.99 -31.28 -42.11
N SER A 380 25.92 -30.05 -41.59
CA SER A 380 26.39 -29.72 -40.24
C SER A 380 25.46 -30.26 -39.15
N GLU A 381 24.14 -30.23 -39.38
CA GLU A 381 23.13 -30.83 -38.49
C GLU A 381 23.15 -32.36 -38.50
N ILE A 382 23.44 -32.98 -39.65
CA ILE A 382 23.61 -34.43 -39.74
C ILE A 382 24.84 -34.87 -38.94
N LYS A 383 25.97 -34.14 -39.04
CA LYS A 383 27.18 -34.43 -38.25
C LYS A 383 26.96 -34.27 -36.74
N SER A 384 26.23 -33.24 -36.29
CA SER A 384 25.97 -33.04 -34.86
C SER A 384 25.05 -34.10 -34.25
N LYS A 385 24.09 -34.63 -35.02
CA LYS A 385 23.23 -35.76 -34.60
C LYS A 385 23.96 -37.10 -34.56
N VAL A 386 24.96 -37.31 -35.43
CA VAL A 386 25.78 -38.53 -35.43
C VAL A 386 26.74 -38.58 -34.24
N VAL A 387 27.32 -37.44 -33.84
CA VAL A 387 28.21 -37.35 -32.67
C VAL A 387 27.48 -37.63 -31.34
N LEU A 388 26.21 -37.21 -31.22
CA LEU A 388 25.39 -37.49 -30.03
C LEU A 388 25.01 -38.97 -29.88
N LYS A 389 24.91 -39.73 -30.98
CA LYS A 389 24.60 -41.17 -30.97
C LYS A 389 25.80 -42.09 -30.71
N GLN A 390 27.02 -41.55 -30.65
CA GLN A 390 28.24 -42.32 -30.30
C GLN A 390 28.73 -42.03 -28.87
N ALA A 391 28.01 -41.18 -28.13
CA ALA A 391 28.31 -40.83 -26.74
C ALA A 391 27.28 -41.44 -25.74
N GLU A 392 26.33 -42.23 -26.23
CA GLU A 392 25.51 -43.19 -25.48
C GLU A 392 26.05 -44.59 -25.73
#